data_AF-A0A3L8S7E5-F1
#
_entry.id   AF-A0A3L8S7E5-F1
#
_cell.length_a   1.000
_cell.length_b   1.000
_cell.length_c   1.000
_cell.angle_alpha   90.00
_cell.angle_beta   90.00
_cell.angle_gamma   90.00
#
_symmetry.space_group_name_H-M   'P 1'
#
loop_
_entity.id
_entity.type
_entity.pdbx_description
1 polymer ?
#
loop_
_entity_poly.entity_id
_entity_poly.type
_entity_poly.pdbx_seq_one_letter_code
_entity_poly.pdbx_strand_id
1 'polypeptide(L)'
;MSQTPLPRRPPFKVCYICGREFGSQSIAIHEPKCLEKWRIENNQLPKHLKRPEPRKPEILAGSGSYTLTDENEAAYYSAQAQLLPCRNCGRTFFPDRLPVHERCCKGSRRSASKSGKAPRSGPGSARGDPSKAHQGMSRAAPAVSDQAKEIRRPPTVICYICGREYGTKSISIHEPQCLKKWRQENDNLPKHLRRPEPKKPEVRTVQAKGFYDLDALNEAAWTSAQAQLVPCDICGRTFLPDRLIVHQRSCKPKRAKWM
;
A
#
# COMPACT_ATOMS: atom_id res chain seq x y z
N MET A 1 -39.48 -15.71 12.29
CA MET A 1 -38.05 -15.48 12.00
C MET A 1 -37.82 -13.98 11.90
N SER A 2 -37.35 -13.37 12.99
CA SER A 2 -37.16 -11.92 13.08
C SER A 2 -35.82 -11.56 12.44
N GLN A 3 -35.84 -10.86 11.30
CA GLN A 3 -34.64 -10.36 10.64
C GLN A 3 -34.04 -9.22 11.47
N THR A 4 -32.84 -9.43 11.99
CA THR A 4 -32.07 -8.40 12.68
C THR A 4 -31.68 -7.30 11.68
N PRO A 5 -32.00 -6.02 11.91
CA PRO A 5 -31.60 -4.94 11.00
C PRO A 5 -30.07 -4.83 10.95
N LEU A 6 -29.50 -4.86 9.75
CA LEU A 6 -28.06 -4.63 9.57
C LEU A 6 -27.71 -3.20 10.03
N PRO A 7 -26.58 -2.99 10.74
CA PRO A 7 -26.18 -1.67 11.20
C PRO A 7 -25.94 -0.76 9.99
N ARG A 8 -26.65 0.38 9.93
CA ARG A 8 -26.50 1.37 8.87
C ARG A 8 -25.08 1.95 8.94
N ARG A 9 -24.39 2.00 7.81
CA ARG A 9 -23.06 2.64 7.72
C ARG A 9 -23.17 4.10 8.20
N PRO A 10 -22.20 4.58 9.01
CA PRO A 10 -22.15 5.99 9.39
C PRO A 10 -22.10 6.90 8.15
N PRO A 11 -22.72 8.09 8.21
CA PRO A 11 -22.68 9.05 7.12
C PRO A 11 -21.23 9.47 6.80
N PHE A 12 -20.91 9.53 5.50
CA PHE A 12 -19.59 9.88 5.00
C PHE A 12 -19.70 10.95 3.91
N LYS A 13 -18.59 11.66 3.68
CA LYS A 13 -18.41 12.60 2.56
C LYS A 13 -17.31 12.12 1.62
N VAL A 14 -17.54 12.27 0.32
CA VAL A 14 -16.54 11.97 -0.71
C VAL A 14 -15.68 13.20 -0.96
N CYS A 15 -14.36 13.04 -1.00
CA CYS A 15 -13.45 14.11 -1.39
C CYS A 15 -13.56 14.37 -2.90
N TYR A 16 -13.88 15.60 -3.27
CA TYR A 16 -14.05 16.01 -4.67
C TYR A 16 -12.75 16.00 -5.51
N ILE A 17 -11.59 15.81 -4.88
CA ILE A 17 -10.28 15.79 -5.53
C ILE A 17 -9.80 14.36 -5.75
N CYS A 18 -9.90 13.50 -4.73
CA CYS A 18 -9.34 12.15 -4.75
C CYS A 18 -10.37 11.01 -4.72
N GLY A 19 -11.66 11.32 -4.57
CA GLY A 19 -12.76 10.36 -4.63
C GLY A 19 -12.85 9.39 -3.45
N ARG A 20 -12.08 9.61 -2.37
CA ARG A 20 -12.12 8.77 -1.16
C ARG A 20 -13.22 9.22 -0.20
N GLU A 21 -13.75 8.26 0.55
CA GLU A 21 -14.74 8.47 1.60
C GLU A 21 -14.07 8.86 2.92
N PHE A 22 -14.62 9.87 3.58
CA PHE A 22 -14.20 10.36 4.88
C PHE A 22 -15.41 10.55 5.80
N GLY A 23 -15.18 10.55 7.11
CA GLY A 23 -16.20 11.01 8.05
C GLY A 23 -16.51 12.49 7.81
N SER A 24 -17.72 12.92 8.17
CA SER A 24 -18.20 14.30 7.98
C SER A 24 -17.29 15.36 8.62
N GLN A 25 -16.59 15.04 9.71
CA GLN A 25 -15.63 15.94 10.35
C GLN A 25 -14.21 15.83 9.76
N SER A 26 -13.80 14.64 9.34
CA SER A 26 -12.43 14.43 8.83
C SER A 26 -12.23 14.96 7.41
N ILE A 27 -13.31 15.11 6.64
CA ILE A 27 -13.25 15.69 5.29
C ILE A 27 -12.76 17.15 5.31
N ALA A 28 -13.13 17.96 6.30
CA ALA A 28 -12.71 19.36 6.41
C ALA A 28 -11.21 19.52 6.66
N ILE A 29 -10.58 18.53 7.30
CA ILE A 29 -9.13 18.48 7.53
C ILE A 29 -8.41 17.89 6.32
N HIS A 30 -9.08 16.99 5.60
CA HIS A 30 -8.52 16.30 4.43
C HIS A 30 -8.46 17.19 3.19
N GLU A 31 -9.58 17.85 2.82
CA GLU A 31 -9.71 18.65 1.59
C GLU A 31 -8.56 19.65 1.37
N PRO A 32 -8.20 20.54 2.32
CA PRO A 32 -7.12 21.52 2.09
C PRO A 32 -5.77 20.84 1.86
N LYS A 33 -5.45 19.78 2.60
CA LYS A 33 -4.21 19.01 2.43
C LYS A 33 -4.20 18.25 1.09
N CYS A 34 -5.35 17.74 0.68
CA CYS A 34 -5.50 17.06 -0.60
C CYS A 34 -5.34 18.03 -1.78
N LEU A 35 -5.89 19.24 -1.66
CA LEU A 35 -5.75 20.30 -2.67
C LEU A 35 -4.30 20.77 -2.79
N GLU A 36 -3.62 20.96 -1.66
CA GLU A 36 -2.21 21.36 -1.67
C GLU A 36 -1.33 20.31 -2.36
N LYS A 37 -1.53 19.03 -2.02
CA LYS A 37 -0.84 17.92 -2.70
C LYS A 37 -1.16 17.93 -4.20
N TRP A 38 -2.42 18.11 -4.57
CA TRP A 38 -2.84 18.17 -5.97
C TRP A 38 -2.14 19.31 -6.73
N ARG A 39 -2.01 20.51 -6.14
CA ARG A 39 -1.34 21.67 -6.76
C ARG A 39 0.13 21.38 -7.02
N ILE A 40 0.83 20.80 -6.04
CA ILE A 40 2.24 20.41 -6.16
C ILE A 40 2.42 19.42 -7.32
N GLU A 41 1.61 18.37 -7.37
CA GLU A 41 1.68 17.36 -8.43
C GLU A 41 1.33 17.94 -9.80
N ASN A 42 0.26 18.75 -9.87
CA ASN A 42 -0.17 19.38 -11.12
C ASN A 42 0.86 20.37 -11.67
N ASN A 43 1.60 21.07 -10.79
CA ASN A 43 2.66 21.99 -11.20
C ASN A 43 3.89 21.29 -11.78
N GLN A 44 4.14 20.04 -11.38
CA GLN A 44 5.21 19.20 -11.91
C GLN A 44 4.88 18.57 -13.28
N LEU A 45 3.61 18.60 -13.70
CA LEU A 45 3.23 18.07 -15.01
C LEU A 45 3.71 19.00 -16.14
N PRO A 46 4.09 18.45 -17.31
CA PRO A 46 4.27 19.23 -18.53
C PRO A 46 3.06 20.14 -18.80
N LYS A 47 3.27 21.34 -19.36
CA LYS A 47 2.19 22.34 -19.55
C LYS A 47 0.92 21.77 -20.19
N HIS A 48 1.07 20.88 -21.18
CA HIS A 48 -0.04 20.23 -21.89
C HIS A 48 -0.78 19.15 -21.08
N LEU A 49 -0.25 18.72 -19.94
CA LEU A 49 -0.86 17.75 -19.02
C LEU A 49 -1.35 18.40 -17.72
N LYS A 50 -1.10 19.70 -17.51
CA LYS A 50 -1.61 20.44 -16.36
C LYS A 50 -3.14 20.55 -16.47
N ARG A 51 -3.81 20.32 -15.36
CA ARG A 51 -5.28 20.39 -15.24
C ARG A 51 -5.70 21.69 -14.59
N PRO A 52 -6.93 22.18 -14.84
CA PRO A 52 -7.52 23.27 -14.07
C PRO A 52 -7.69 22.83 -12.61
N GLU A 53 -7.60 23.79 -11.70
CA GLU A 53 -7.79 23.53 -10.27
C GLU A 53 -9.19 22.94 -10.01
N PRO A 54 -9.31 21.83 -9.26
CA PRO A 54 -10.59 21.24 -8.96
C PRO A 54 -11.39 22.22 -8.11
N ARG A 55 -12.59 22.55 -8.55
CA ARG A 55 -13.51 23.39 -7.78
C ARG A 55 -14.37 22.50 -6.90
N LYS A 56 -14.55 22.92 -5.65
CA LYS A 56 -15.52 22.29 -4.75
C LYS A 56 -16.91 22.50 -5.38
N PRO A 57 -17.71 21.44 -5.59
CA PRO A 57 -19.06 21.60 -6.10
C PRO A 57 -19.85 22.57 -5.21
N GLU A 58 -20.31 23.69 -5.78
CA GLU A 58 -21.16 24.64 -5.06
C GLU A 58 -22.55 24.03 -4.90
N ILE A 59 -22.94 23.81 -3.65
CA ILE A 59 -24.27 23.35 -3.31
C ILE A 59 -25.11 24.62 -3.22
N LEU A 60 -25.87 24.94 -4.28
CA LEU A 60 -26.82 26.04 -4.27
C LEU A 60 -27.89 25.74 -3.20
N ALA A 61 -27.77 26.38 -2.04
CA ALA A 61 -28.68 26.26 -0.90
C ALA A 61 -30.05 26.94 -1.16
N GLY A 62 -30.51 27.01 -2.42
CA GLY A 62 -31.53 27.95 -2.89
C GLY A 62 -32.66 27.35 -3.72
N SER A 63 -32.97 26.05 -3.60
CA SER A 63 -34.30 25.45 -3.77
C SER A 63 -34.15 23.94 -4.01
N GLY A 64 -34.80 23.12 -3.18
CA GLY A 64 -34.85 21.67 -3.34
C GLY A 64 -34.07 20.90 -2.26
N SER A 65 -34.69 19.81 -1.79
CA SER A 65 -34.13 18.87 -0.82
C SER A 65 -32.96 18.09 -1.41
N TYR A 66 -31.77 18.69 -1.45
CA TYR A 66 -30.54 17.98 -1.83
C TYR A 66 -30.08 17.06 -0.68
N THR A 67 -29.79 15.81 -1.02
CA THR A 67 -29.39 14.78 -0.07
C THR A 67 -27.86 14.66 0.00
N LEU A 68 -27.33 14.17 1.12
CA LEU A 68 -25.89 13.83 1.27
C LEU A 68 -25.37 12.94 0.12
N THR A 69 -26.26 12.15 -0.48
CA THR A 69 -25.97 11.33 -1.65
C THR A 69 -25.60 12.17 -2.86
N ASP A 70 -26.34 13.25 -3.12
CA ASP A 70 -26.13 14.14 -4.27
C ASP A 70 -24.80 14.91 -4.13
N GLU A 71 -24.48 15.37 -2.92
CA GLU A 71 -23.17 15.97 -2.63
C GLU A 71 -22.02 15.01 -2.91
N ASN A 72 -22.18 13.75 -2.47
CA ASN A 72 -21.18 12.71 -2.65
C ASN A 72 -21.01 12.32 -4.11
N GLU A 73 -22.11 12.26 -4.87
CA GLU A 73 -22.09 11.98 -6.30
C GLU A 73 -21.41 13.11 -7.08
N ALA A 74 -21.76 14.37 -6.80
CA ALA A 74 -21.10 15.53 -7.41
C ALA A 74 -19.59 15.57 -7.10
N ALA A 75 -19.21 15.30 -5.85
CA ALA A 75 -17.80 15.18 -5.47
C ALA A 75 -17.10 14.01 -6.19
N TYR A 76 -17.77 12.86 -6.33
CA TYR A 76 -17.23 11.71 -7.04
C TYR A 76 -16.96 12.01 -8.51
N TYR A 77 -17.91 12.66 -9.22
CA TYR A 77 -17.70 13.09 -10.61
C TYR A 77 -16.58 14.10 -10.76
N SER A 78 -16.46 15.06 -9.83
CA SER A 78 -15.33 16.01 -9.80
C SER A 78 -13.99 15.29 -9.67
N ALA A 79 -13.90 14.27 -8.81
CA ALA A 79 -12.69 13.48 -8.63
C ALA A 79 -12.36 12.63 -9.86
N GLN A 80 -13.35 12.07 -10.54
CA GLN A 80 -13.15 11.32 -11.78
C GLN A 80 -12.60 12.19 -12.91
N ALA A 81 -13.04 13.44 -13.02
CA ALA A 81 -12.53 14.40 -14.00
C ALA A 81 -11.03 14.70 -13.83
N GLN A 82 -10.46 14.39 -12.65
CA GLN A 82 -9.03 14.54 -12.39
C GLN A 82 -8.18 13.38 -12.90
N LEU A 83 -8.77 12.28 -13.38
CA LEU A 83 -8.01 11.10 -13.80
C LEU A 83 -7.41 11.30 -15.21
N LEU A 84 -6.18 10.82 -15.40
CA LEU A 84 -5.45 10.86 -16.66
C LEU A 84 -5.49 9.49 -17.36
N PRO A 85 -5.80 9.42 -18.66
CA PRO A 85 -5.78 8.18 -19.41
C PRO A 85 -4.35 7.70 -19.69
N CYS A 86 -4.12 6.40 -19.54
CA CYS A 86 -2.90 5.74 -19.98
C CYS A 86 -2.82 5.72 -21.50
N ARG A 87 -1.69 6.17 -22.05
CA ARG A 87 -1.49 6.25 -23.51
C ARG A 87 -1.52 4.89 -24.20
N ASN A 88 -1.21 3.82 -23.47
CA ASN A 88 -1.10 2.47 -24.02
C ASN A 88 -2.42 1.67 -23.94
N CYS A 89 -3.29 1.93 -22.96
CA CYS A 89 -4.52 1.15 -22.76
C CYS A 89 -5.80 1.95 -22.49
N GLY A 90 -5.73 3.29 -22.43
CA GLY A 90 -6.87 4.18 -22.22
C GLY A 90 -7.45 4.18 -20.80
N ARG A 91 -7.05 3.25 -19.91
CA ARG A 91 -7.47 3.25 -18.51
C ARG A 91 -7.03 4.53 -17.80
N THR A 92 -7.91 5.09 -16.99
CA THR A 92 -7.67 6.34 -16.29
C THR A 92 -7.11 6.11 -14.88
N PHE A 93 -6.17 6.95 -14.47
CA PHE A 93 -5.48 6.86 -13.18
C PHE A 93 -5.23 8.25 -12.61
N PHE A 94 -5.09 8.35 -11.30
CA PHE A 94 -4.51 9.57 -10.72
C PHE A 94 -3.05 9.73 -11.18
N PRO A 95 -2.54 10.98 -11.29
CA PRO A 95 -1.19 11.24 -11.78
C PRO A 95 -0.09 10.47 -11.03
N ASP A 96 -0.24 10.23 -9.72
CA ASP A 96 0.71 9.48 -8.90
C ASP A 96 0.76 7.99 -9.24
N ARG A 97 -0.35 7.41 -9.71
CA ARG A 97 -0.47 5.98 -10.06
C ARG A 97 -0.21 5.70 -11.53
N LEU A 98 -0.38 6.69 -12.40
CA LEU A 98 -0.23 6.51 -13.84
C LEU A 98 1.18 6.01 -14.22
N PRO A 99 2.30 6.60 -13.76
CA PRO A 99 3.65 6.11 -14.07
C PRO A 99 3.90 4.68 -13.57
N VAL A 100 3.32 4.32 -12.43
CA VAL A 100 3.41 2.95 -11.89
C VAL A 100 2.72 1.96 -12.82
N HIS A 101 1.54 2.32 -13.32
CA HIS A 101 0.81 1.50 -14.27
C HIS A 101 1.54 1.41 -15.63
N GLU A 102 2.02 2.53 -16.16
CA GLU A 102 2.67 2.60 -17.48
C GLU A 102 3.90 1.69 -17.60
N ARG A 103 4.70 1.56 -16.53
CA ARG A 103 5.86 0.64 -16.48
C ARG A 103 5.51 -0.82 -16.78
N CYS A 104 4.29 -1.25 -16.46
CA CYS A 104 3.83 -2.62 -16.64
C CYS A 104 2.72 -2.72 -17.71
N CYS A 105 2.33 -1.60 -18.32
CA CYS A 105 1.20 -1.56 -19.24
C CYS A 105 1.62 -2.13 -20.60
N LYS A 106 1.18 -3.36 -20.88
CA LYS A 106 1.47 -4.07 -22.14
C LYS A 106 0.70 -3.57 -23.37
N GLY A 107 -0.06 -2.48 -23.23
CA GLY A 107 -0.91 -1.93 -24.28
C GLY A 107 -2.10 -2.82 -24.62
N SER A 108 -3.24 -2.21 -24.90
CA SER A 108 -4.32 -2.92 -25.59
C SER A 108 -4.05 -2.78 -27.08
N ARG A 109 -3.80 -3.89 -27.78
CA ARG A 109 -4.01 -3.93 -29.23
C ARG A 109 -5.43 -3.45 -29.48
N ARG A 110 -5.56 -2.37 -30.26
CA ARG A 110 -6.81 -1.67 -30.57
C ARG A 110 -7.95 -2.66 -30.85
N SER A 111 -9.11 -2.44 -30.21
CA SER A 111 -10.42 -2.67 -30.83
C SER A 111 -11.51 -1.84 -30.14
N ALA A 112 -12.01 -0.88 -30.92
CA ALA A 112 -13.39 -0.41 -31.04
C ALA A 112 -14.26 -0.16 -29.78
N SER A 113 -14.73 1.08 -29.73
CA SER A 113 -15.94 1.56 -29.06
C SER A 113 -17.11 0.55 -29.02
N LYS A 114 -17.75 0.42 -27.85
CA LYS A 114 -19.21 0.50 -27.71
C LYS A 114 -19.61 0.73 -26.25
N SER A 115 -20.36 1.82 -26.06
CA SER A 115 -21.46 2.04 -25.09
C SER A 115 -21.21 1.78 -23.60
N GLY A 116 -21.54 2.80 -22.81
CA GLY A 116 -21.43 2.81 -21.37
C GLY A 116 -22.29 1.76 -20.65
N LYS A 117 -21.87 1.51 -19.42
CA LYS A 117 -22.69 1.14 -18.26
C LYS A 117 -21.79 1.33 -17.03
N ALA A 118 -22.31 2.03 -16.03
CA ALA A 118 -21.66 2.25 -14.74
C ALA A 118 -21.21 0.93 -14.08
N PRO A 119 -20.11 0.89 -13.31
CA PRO A 119 -19.83 -0.25 -12.46
C PRO A 119 -20.32 0.00 -11.03
N ARG A 120 -21.11 -0.97 -10.58
CA ARG A 120 -21.51 -1.21 -9.19
C ARG A 120 -20.30 -1.39 -8.28
N SER A 121 -20.49 -0.98 -7.03
CA SER A 121 -19.63 -1.19 -5.87
C SER A 121 -19.33 -2.67 -5.58
N GLY A 122 -18.11 -2.98 -5.13
CA GLY A 122 -17.80 -4.20 -4.38
C GLY A 122 -16.40 -4.80 -4.60
N PRO A 123 -15.75 -5.37 -3.57
CA PRO A 123 -14.32 -5.13 -3.31
C PRO A 123 -13.40 -6.29 -3.67
N GLY A 124 -12.14 -5.99 -4.00
CA GLY A 124 -11.14 -7.01 -4.31
C GLY A 124 -9.70 -6.53 -4.14
N SER A 125 -9.10 -6.96 -3.03
CA SER A 125 -7.69 -6.84 -2.68
C SER A 125 -6.75 -7.35 -3.79
N ALA A 126 -5.71 -6.58 -4.12
CA ALA A 126 -4.47 -7.15 -4.63
C ALA A 126 -3.29 -6.29 -4.16
N ARG A 127 -2.59 -6.84 -3.15
CA ARG A 127 -1.28 -6.41 -2.69
C ARG A 127 -0.26 -6.84 -3.74
N GLY A 128 0.45 -5.89 -4.33
CA GLY A 128 1.64 -6.14 -5.14
C GLY A 128 2.90 -5.88 -4.30
N ASP A 129 3.55 -6.95 -3.89
CA ASP A 129 4.85 -6.99 -3.24
C ASP A 129 5.93 -7.02 -4.34
N PRO A 130 6.94 -6.12 -4.37
CA PRO A 130 8.10 -6.31 -5.22
C PRO A 130 9.30 -6.71 -4.36
N SER A 131 9.54 -8.01 -4.29
CA SER A 131 10.80 -8.60 -3.84
C SER A 131 11.50 -9.24 -5.05
N LYS A 132 12.48 -8.57 -5.68
CA LYS A 132 13.74 -9.20 -6.13
C LYS A 132 14.75 -8.24 -6.77
N ALA A 133 16.00 -8.50 -6.42
CA ALA A 133 17.24 -7.87 -6.83
C ALA A 133 17.78 -8.33 -8.20
N HIS A 134 18.58 -7.43 -8.78
CA HIS A 134 19.79 -7.56 -9.59
C HIS A 134 20.04 -8.74 -10.55
N GLN A 135 20.29 -8.34 -11.81
CA GLN A 135 21.43 -8.63 -12.70
C GLN A 135 21.23 -7.67 -13.90
N GLY A 136 22.11 -6.79 -14.37
CA GLY A 136 23.57 -6.73 -14.43
C GLY A 136 23.91 -6.57 -15.93
N MET A 137 24.38 -5.40 -16.38
CA MET A 137 25.11 -5.24 -17.66
C MET A 137 25.68 -3.81 -17.81
N SER A 138 26.95 -3.79 -18.20
CA SER A 138 27.92 -2.70 -18.19
C SER A 138 27.76 -1.71 -19.35
N ARG A 139 28.19 -0.45 -19.15
CA ARG A 139 29.06 0.30 -20.08
C ARG A 139 29.59 1.62 -19.47
N ALA A 140 30.77 2.00 -19.95
CA ALA A 140 31.73 2.94 -19.38
C ALA A 140 31.34 4.44 -19.44
N ALA A 141 32.02 5.21 -18.59
CA ALA A 141 31.83 6.63 -18.23
C ALA A 141 32.13 7.65 -19.37
N PRO A 142 31.90 8.96 -19.13
CA PRO A 142 32.99 9.75 -18.52
C PRO A 142 32.57 10.60 -17.31
N ALA A 143 33.59 11.05 -16.60
CA ALA A 143 33.58 11.62 -15.26
C ALA A 143 33.15 13.09 -15.19
N VAL A 144 32.34 13.41 -14.17
CA VAL A 144 32.33 14.72 -13.50
C VAL A 144 32.05 14.51 -12.01
N SER A 145 33.00 14.94 -11.18
CA SER A 145 32.91 15.02 -9.72
C SER A 145 32.10 16.26 -9.32
N ASP A 146 31.04 16.12 -8.53
CA ASP A 146 31.14 16.24 -7.07
C ASP A 146 29.77 16.27 -6.37
N GLN A 147 29.72 15.53 -5.26
CA GLN A 147 28.70 15.53 -4.19
C GLN A 147 27.25 15.19 -4.55
N ALA A 148 26.99 13.89 -4.71
CA ALA A 148 25.67 13.33 -4.46
C ALA A 148 25.31 13.51 -2.98
N LYS A 149 24.40 14.45 -2.65
CA LYS A 149 23.65 14.39 -1.39
C LYS A 149 22.98 13.03 -1.35
N GLU A 150 23.47 12.13 -0.49
CA GLU A 150 22.79 10.87 -0.21
C GLU A 150 21.33 11.19 0.10
N ILE A 151 20.41 10.69 -0.73
CA ILE A 151 19.00 10.69 -0.41
C ILE A 151 18.86 9.70 0.75
N ARG A 152 19.12 10.18 1.97
CA ARG A 152 18.95 9.38 3.19
C ARG A 152 17.50 8.95 3.23
N ARG A 153 17.26 7.66 3.01
CA ARG A 153 15.93 7.07 3.13
C ARG A 153 15.44 7.36 4.55
N PRO A 154 14.16 7.73 4.73
CA PRO A 154 13.62 7.96 6.06
C PRO A 154 13.84 6.73 6.95
N PRO A 155 14.17 6.90 8.25
CA PRO A 155 14.41 5.77 9.14
C PRO A 155 13.21 4.82 9.18
N THR A 156 13.46 3.54 8.97
CA THR A 156 12.46 2.47 9.04
C THR A 156 12.66 1.62 10.28
N VAL A 157 11.58 0.96 10.70
CA VAL A 157 11.57 0.00 11.80
C VAL A 157 11.08 -1.34 11.28
N ILE A 158 11.75 -2.43 11.64
CA ILE A 158 11.38 -3.79 11.26
C ILE A 158 10.33 -4.35 12.23
N CYS A 159 9.28 -4.96 11.69
CA CYS A 159 8.32 -5.71 12.49
C CYS A 159 8.93 -7.03 12.97
N TYR A 160 9.03 -7.21 14.30
CA TYR A 160 9.65 -8.38 14.92
C TYR A 160 8.90 -9.72 14.70
N ILE A 161 7.69 -9.66 14.11
CA ILE A 161 6.84 -10.83 13.82
C ILE A 161 7.01 -11.27 12.37
N CYS A 162 7.01 -10.33 11.42
CA CYS A 162 6.96 -10.63 9.98
C CYS A 162 8.17 -10.15 9.17
N GLY A 163 9.12 -9.44 9.79
CA GLY A 163 10.37 -8.99 9.18
C GLY A 163 10.21 -7.89 8.12
N ARG A 164 9.03 -7.27 8.01
CA ARG A 164 8.79 -6.17 7.07
C ARG A 164 9.17 -4.82 7.66
N GLU A 165 9.65 -3.92 6.82
CA GLU A 165 9.98 -2.54 7.16
C GLU A 165 8.74 -1.65 7.16
N TYR A 166 8.65 -0.78 8.16
CA TYR A 166 7.60 0.21 8.32
C TYR A 166 8.20 1.56 8.71
N GLY A 167 7.49 2.65 8.46
CA GLY A 167 7.82 3.92 9.10
C GLY A 167 7.57 3.87 10.60
N THR A 168 8.33 4.65 11.38
CA THR A 168 8.25 4.73 12.85
C THR A 168 6.85 4.99 13.40
N LYS A 169 5.97 5.68 12.66
CA LYS A 169 4.56 5.91 13.05
C LYS A 169 3.62 4.78 12.62
N SER A 170 3.93 4.10 11.53
CA SER A 170 3.08 3.02 11.00
C SER A 170 3.26 1.69 11.72
N ILE A 171 4.41 1.47 12.36
CA ILE A 171 4.71 0.22 13.07
C ILE A 171 3.77 0.00 14.26
N SER A 172 3.38 1.05 14.99
CA SER A 172 2.46 0.96 16.13
C SER A 172 1.04 0.52 15.76
N ILE A 173 0.62 0.81 14.52
CA ILE A 173 -0.67 0.36 13.98
C ILE A 173 -0.53 -1.05 13.38
N HIS A 174 0.63 -1.37 12.83
CA HIS A 174 0.92 -2.65 12.20
C HIS A 174 1.10 -3.79 13.20
N GLU A 175 1.96 -3.64 14.21
CA GLU A 175 2.30 -4.68 15.19
C GLU A 175 1.09 -5.38 15.82
N PRO A 176 0.09 -4.68 16.39
CA PRO A 176 -1.06 -5.35 17.02
C PRO A 176 -1.90 -6.12 15.99
N GLN A 177 -2.05 -5.60 14.77
CA GLN A 177 -2.76 -6.29 13.70
C GLN A 177 -1.97 -7.51 13.19
N CYS A 178 -0.65 -7.39 13.12
CA CYS A 178 0.24 -8.48 12.74
C CYS A 178 0.21 -9.60 13.77
N LEU A 179 0.27 -9.28 15.06
CA LEU A 179 0.19 -10.26 16.15
C LEU A 179 -1.17 -10.97 16.16
N LYS A 180 -2.27 -10.23 15.98
CA LYS A 180 -3.61 -10.83 15.87
C LYS A 180 -3.70 -11.84 14.72
N LYS A 181 -3.17 -11.50 13.54
CA LYS A 181 -3.14 -12.41 12.39
C LYS A 181 -2.25 -13.61 12.66
N TRP A 182 -1.06 -13.39 13.23
CA TRP A 182 -0.13 -14.45 13.59
C TRP A 182 -0.77 -15.47 14.54
N ARG A 183 -1.48 -15.03 15.60
CA ARG A 183 -2.19 -15.93 16.53
C ARG A 183 -3.18 -16.81 15.80
N GLN A 184 -4.05 -16.20 14.99
CA GLN A 184 -5.06 -16.92 14.22
C GLN A 184 -4.43 -17.95 13.28
N GLU A 185 -3.36 -17.57 12.56
CA GLU A 185 -2.64 -18.48 11.67
C GLU A 185 -1.99 -19.62 12.45
N ASN A 186 -1.36 -19.31 13.58
CA ASN A 186 -0.71 -20.28 14.44
C ASN A 186 -1.71 -21.27 15.07
N ASP A 187 -2.88 -20.81 15.50
CA ASP A 187 -3.93 -21.67 16.07
C ASP A 187 -4.50 -22.64 15.03
N ASN A 188 -4.52 -22.25 13.75
CA ASN A 188 -4.97 -23.10 12.65
C ASN A 188 -3.90 -24.13 12.21
N LEU A 189 -2.67 -24.03 12.69
CA LEU A 189 -1.64 -25.02 12.37
C LEU A 189 -1.81 -26.32 13.18
N PRO A 190 -1.40 -27.46 12.60
CA PRO A 190 -1.17 -28.68 13.37
C PRO A 190 -0.30 -28.40 14.60
N LYS A 191 -0.60 -29.03 15.75
CA LYS A 191 0.07 -28.75 17.04
C LYS A 191 1.60 -28.75 16.94
N HIS A 192 2.19 -29.64 16.15
CA HIS A 192 3.65 -29.75 15.96
C HIS A 192 4.26 -28.62 15.11
N LEU A 193 3.46 -27.89 14.33
CA LEU A 193 3.89 -26.73 13.54
C LEU A 193 3.60 -25.40 14.23
N ARG A 194 2.84 -25.40 15.33
CA ARG A 194 2.61 -24.20 16.13
C ARG A 194 3.94 -23.67 16.68
N ARG A 195 4.02 -22.36 16.81
CA ARG A 195 5.15 -21.63 17.36
C ARG A 195 4.77 -20.90 18.63
N PRO A 196 5.72 -20.70 19.56
CA PRO A 196 5.51 -19.83 20.69
C PRO A 196 5.30 -18.40 20.20
N GLU A 197 4.54 -17.63 20.99
CA GLU A 197 4.28 -16.24 20.67
C GLU A 197 5.57 -15.43 20.52
N PRO A 198 5.73 -14.66 19.42
CA PRO A 198 6.88 -13.79 19.24
C PRO A 198 6.87 -12.74 20.34
N LYS A 199 7.97 -12.62 21.08
CA LYS A 199 8.14 -11.59 22.10
C LYS A 199 8.74 -10.35 21.46
N LYS A 200 8.17 -9.20 21.76
CA LYS A 200 8.72 -7.91 21.31
C LYS A 200 10.10 -7.73 21.95
N PRO A 201 11.17 -7.50 21.17
CA PRO A 201 12.48 -7.24 21.74
C PRO A 201 12.44 -5.98 22.60
N GLU A 202 12.78 -6.12 23.88
CA GLU A 202 13.00 -4.99 24.77
C GLU A 202 14.42 -4.47 24.53
N VAL A 203 14.57 -3.46 23.67
CA VAL A 203 15.86 -2.81 23.51
C VAL A 203 16.00 -1.74 24.58
N ARG A 204 16.92 -1.99 25.51
CA ARG A 204 17.30 -1.05 26.56
C ARG A 204 17.86 0.23 25.94
N THR A 205 17.46 1.36 26.50
CA THR A 205 18.05 2.67 26.19
C THR A 205 19.53 2.65 26.57
N VAL A 206 20.41 2.74 25.58
CA VAL A 206 21.84 2.87 25.82
C VAL A 206 22.11 4.38 25.98
N GLN A 207 22.14 4.82 27.25
CA GLN A 207 22.60 6.13 27.74
C GLN A 207 21.59 7.29 27.91
N ALA A 208 21.93 8.17 28.86
CA ALA A 208 21.20 9.33 29.39
C ALA A 208 20.91 10.47 28.39
N LYS A 209 21.09 10.25 27.08
CA LYS A 209 20.83 11.24 26.01
C LYS A 209 19.79 10.82 24.97
N GLY A 210 19.06 9.72 25.19
CA GLY A 210 17.82 9.44 24.45
C GLY A 210 17.99 9.18 22.95
N PHE A 211 19.19 8.83 22.48
CA PHE A 211 19.42 8.41 21.10
C PHE A 211 19.20 6.89 21.01
N TYR A 212 18.17 6.46 20.28
CA TYR A 212 17.94 5.04 20.02
C TYR A 212 18.93 4.56 18.95
N ASP A 213 19.62 3.45 19.21
CA ASP A 213 20.29 2.70 18.15
C ASP A 213 19.21 1.98 17.33
N LEU A 214 18.72 2.65 16.29
CA LEU A 214 17.70 2.13 15.40
C LEU A 214 18.16 0.86 14.66
N ASP A 215 19.47 0.75 14.42
CA ASP A 215 20.04 -0.42 13.75
C ASP A 215 20.01 -1.62 14.70
N ALA A 216 20.43 -1.45 15.96
CA ALA A 216 20.31 -2.51 16.97
C ALA A 216 18.85 -2.95 17.21
N LEU A 217 17.90 -2.00 17.22
CA LEU A 217 16.46 -2.29 17.28
C LEU A 217 15.98 -3.13 16.09
N ASN A 218 16.40 -2.75 14.89
CA ASN A 218 16.04 -3.44 13.66
C ASN A 218 16.66 -4.83 13.57
N GLU A 219 17.91 -4.99 13.98
CA GLU A 219 18.59 -6.29 14.04
C GLU A 219 17.93 -7.23 15.06
N ALA A 220 17.55 -6.73 16.24
CA ALA A 220 16.84 -7.52 17.24
C ALA A 220 15.45 -7.95 16.73
N ALA A 221 14.72 -7.04 16.08
CA ALA A 221 13.43 -7.33 15.46
C ALA A 221 13.58 -8.33 14.30
N TRP A 222 14.59 -8.16 13.45
CA TRP A 222 14.89 -9.07 12.34
C TRP A 222 15.19 -10.48 12.83
N THR A 223 16.05 -10.60 13.84
CA THR A 223 16.38 -11.89 14.48
C THR A 223 15.13 -12.57 15.04
N SER A 224 14.27 -11.84 15.73
CA SER A 224 12.97 -12.37 16.21
C SER A 224 12.10 -12.88 15.05
N ALA A 225 12.01 -12.12 13.95
CA ALA A 225 11.21 -12.51 12.79
C ALA A 225 11.78 -13.75 12.09
N GLN A 226 13.10 -13.87 11.97
CA GLN A 226 13.77 -15.03 11.40
C GLN A 226 13.54 -16.31 12.22
N ALA A 227 13.49 -16.19 13.56
CA ALA A 227 13.21 -17.31 14.45
C ALA A 227 11.80 -17.92 14.26
N GLN A 228 10.88 -17.19 13.62
CA GLN A 228 9.55 -17.69 13.28
C GLN A 228 9.51 -18.53 11.99
N LEU A 229 10.58 -18.51 11.20
CA LEU A 229 10.62 -19.21 9.93
C LEU A 229 11.00 -20.69 10.11
N VAL A 230 10.40 -21.54 9.28
CA VAL A 230 10.59 -22.99 9.28
C VAL A 230 11.11 -23.42 7.91
N PRO A 231 12.17 -24.23 7.83
CA PRO A 231 12.67 -24.74 6.57
C PRO A 231 11.68 -25.73 5.94
N CYS A 232 11.62 -25.74 4.62
CA CYS A 232 10.91 -26.75 3.84
C CYS A 232 11.79 -27.99 3.70
N ASP A 233 11.27 -29.16 4.07
CA ASP A 233 12.01 -30.43 3.99
C ASP A 233 12.41 -30.84 2.55
N ILE A 234 11.74 -30.29 1.53
CA ILE A 234 11.98 -30.64 0.12
C ILE A 234 13.09 -29.77 -0.50
N CYS A 235 13.13 -28.46 -0.19
CA CYS A 235 14.06 -27.52 -0.85
C CYS A 235 14.94 -26.70 0.09
N GLY A 236 14.74 -26.81 1.40
CA GLY A 236 15.49 -26.09 2.44
C GLY A 236 15.18 -24.60 2.58
N ARG A 237 14.28 -24.03 1.76
CA ARG A 237 13.89 -22.62 1.91
C ARG A 237 13.03 -22.44 3.15
N THR A 238 13.20 -21.31 3.83
CA THR A 238 12.47 -20.98 5.05
C THR A 238 11.22 -20.15 4.75
N PHE A 239 10.14 -20.42 5.49
CA PHE A 239 8.84 -19.76 5.34
C PHE A 239 8.19 -19.59 6.70
N LEU A 240 7.25 -18.65 6.83
CA LEU A 240 6.28 -18.73 7.92
C LEU A 240 5.46 -20.03 7.77
N PRO A 241 5.07 -20.69 8.88
CA PRO A 241 4.43 -22.00 8.81
C PRO A 241 3.17 -22.06 7.93
N ASP A 242 2.34 -21.01 7.93
CA ASP A 242 1.15 -20.89 7.08
C ASP A 242 1.50 -20.94 5.58
N ARG A 243 2.57 -20.25 5.19
CA ARG A 243 3.07 -20.22 3.80
C ARG A 243 3.79 -21.48 3.41
N LEU A 244 4.41 -22.18 4.37
CA LEU A 244 5.10 -23.45 4.12
C LEU A 244 4.12 -24.49 3.55
N ILE A 245 2.91 -24.58 4.10
CA ILE A 245 1.86 -25.50 3.64
C ILE A 245 1.50 -25.24 2.16
N VAL A 246 1.37 -23.97 1.77
CA VAL A 246 1.08 -23.60 0.38
C VAL A 246 2.27 -23.90 -0.52
N HIS A 247 3.49 -23.60 -0.05
CA HIS A 247 4.71 -23.85 -0.79
C HIS A 247 4.93 -25.34 -1.10
N GLN A 248 4.73 -26.23 -0.12
CA GLN A 248 4.96 -27.67 -0.24
C GLN A 248 4.13 -28.31 -1.36
N ARG A 249 2.92 -27.79 -1.65
CA ARG A 249 2.03 -28.30 -2.73
C ARG A 249 2.65 -28.25 -4.12
N SER A 250 3.59 -27.35 -4.35
CA SER A 250 4.24 -27.19 -5.65
C SER A 250 5.77 -27.14 -5.53
N CYS A 251 6.30 -27.56 -4.38
CA CYS A 251 7.73 -27.56 -4.14
C CYS A 251 8.39 -28.65 -4.99
N LYS A 252 9.50 -28.28 -5.63
CA LYS A 252 10.36 -29.22 -6.36
C LYS A 252 11.67 -29.41 -5.58
N PRO A 253 12.25 -30.63 -5.56
CA PRO A 253 13.55 -30.88 -4.94
C PRO A 253 14.61 -29.92 -5.47
N LYS A 254 15.51 -29.49 -4.59
CA LYS A 254 16.65 -28.68 -5.01
C LYS A 254 17.55 -29.55 -5.90
N ARG A 255 17.75 -29.15 -7.16
CA ARG A 255 18.68 -29.87 -8.06
C ARG A 255 20.05 -29.91 -7.38
N ALA A 256 20.58 -31.12 -7.17
CA ALA A 256 21.95 -31.28 -6.69
C ALA A 256 22.87 -30.56 -7.67
N LYS A 257 23.72 -29.66 -7.15
CA LYS A 257 24.87 -29.18 -7.93
C LYS A 257 25.81 -30.37 -8.02
N TRP A 258 25.92 -30.96 -9.20
CA TRP A 258 26.97 -31.91 -9.51
C TRP A 258 28.31 -31.20 -9.25
N MET A 259 29.11 -31.77 -8.36
CA MET A 259 30.48 -31.32 -8.07
C MET A 259 31.41 -31.71 -9.20
#